data_AF-A0A7S3ESL5-F1
#
_entry.id   AF-A0A7S3ESL5-F1
#
_cell.length_a   1.000
_cell.length_b   1.000
_cell.length_c   1.000
_cell.angle_alpha   90.00
_cell.angle_beta   90.00
_cell.angle_gamma   90.00
#
_symmetry.space_group_name_H-M   'P 1'
#
loop_
_entity.id
_entity.type
_entity.pdbx_description
1 polymer ?
#
loop_
_entity_poly.entity_id
_entity_poly.type
_entity_poly.pdbx_seq_one_letter_code
_entity_poly.pdbx_strand_id
1 'polypeptide(L)'
;DGAAILGVHLEGPFISPQKPGCHPIEHVLEPDGQPRALERACGDHLSHVKLVTLAPELPGAAMLIAELKSRGVVVSAGHSMATIEEFEKAQLAGVTMCTHLF
;
A
#
# COMPACT_ATOMS: atom_id res chain seq x y z
N ASP A 1 -26.47 -4.19 -18.72
CA ASP A 1 -25.81 -3.82 -17.45
C ASP A 1 -24.32 -4.11 -17.53
N GLY A 2 -23.48 -3.17 -17.06
CA GLY A 2 -22.02 -3.23 -17.13
C GLY A 2 -21.37 -3.41 -15.75
N ALA A 3 -20.05 -3.28 -15.68
CA ALA A 3 -19.31 -3.35 -14.41
C ALA A 3 -19.63 -2.14 -13.50
N ALA A 4 -19.71 -2.38 -12.18
CA ALA A 4 -19.85 -1.34 -11.18
C ALA A 4 -18.48 -0.94 -10.60
N ILE A 5 -18.27 0.35 -10.36
CA ILE A 5 -17.05 0.87 -9.71
C ILE A 5 -17.24 0.77 -8.20
N LEU A 6 -16.48 -0.10 -7.54
CA LEU A 6 -16.54 -0.31 -6.08
C LEU A 6 -15.62 0.62 -5.29
N GLY A 7 -14.65 1.23 -5.96
CA GLY A 7 -13.64 2.11 -5.38
C GLY A 7 -12.33 2.05 -6.14
N VAL A 8 -11.26 2.52 -5.49
CA VAL A 8 -9.92 2.62 -6.06
C VAL A 8 -8.96 1.68 -5.34
N HIS A 9 -8.13 1.00 -6.13
CA HIS A 9 -6.92 0.33 -5.68
C HIS A 9 -5.73 1.23 -6.04
N LEU A 10 -5.00 1.68 -5.02
CA LEU A 10 -3.73 2.38 -5.20
C LEU A 10 -2.59 1.37 -5.13
N GLU A 11 -1.97 1.09 -6.26
CA GLU A 11 -0.76 0.27 -6.31
C GLU A 11 0.47 1.18 -6.26
N GLY A 12 1.10 1.27 -5.08
CA GLY A 12 2.09 2.30 -4.78
C GLY A 12 1.49 3.61 -4.26
N PRO A 13 2.32 4.64 -4.02
CA PRO A 13 3.72 4.75 -4.41
C PRO A 13 4.73 4.10 -3.44
N PHE A 14 4.26 3.54 -2.32
CA PHE A 14 5.11 3.01 -1.25
C PHE A 14 5.62 1.59 -1.54
N ILE A 15 6.36 1.43 -2.63
CA ILE A 15 6.88 0.14 -3.12
C ILE A 15 8.40 0.09 -3.07
N SER A 16 8.96 -1.12 -3.07
CA SER A 16 10.41 -1.32 -2.99
C SER A 16 11.10 -0.82 -4.26
N PRO A 17 12.10 0.10 -4.17
CA PRO A 17 12.88 0.54 -5.32
C PRO A 17 13.65 -0.59 -6.02
N GLN A 18 13.82 -1.74 -5.35
CA GLN A 18 14.45 -2.95 -5.88
C GLN A 18 13.49 -3.83 -6.69
N LYS A 19 12.17 -3.63 -6.53
CA LYS A 19 11.11 -4.29 -7.30
C LYS A 19 10.08 -3.30 -7.86
N PRO A 20 10.50 -2.30 -8.65
CA PRO A 20 9.58 -1.30 -9.18
C PRO A 20 8.63 -1.90 -10.24
N GLY A 21 9.01 -2.99 -10.91
CA GLY A 21 8.22 -3.54 -12.01
C GLY A 21 8.04 -2.50 -13.11
N CYS A 22 6.80 -2.17 -13.46
CA CYS A 22 6.47 -1.11 -14.43
C CYS A 22 6.26 0.28 -13.80
N HIS A 23 6.41 0.43 -12.48
CA HIS A 23 6.24 1.73 -11.82
C HIS A 23 7.43 2.65 -12.12
N PRO A 24 7.21 3.90 -12.55
CA PRO A 24 8.27 4.89 -12.71
C PRO A 24 8.97 5.17 -11.37
N ILE A 25 10.28 5.00 -11.34
CA ILE A 25 11.06 5.05 -10.10
C ILE A 25 11.04 6.46 -9.45
N GLU A 26 10.91 7.49 -10.27
CA GLU A 26 10.80 8.89 -9.86
C GLU A 26 9.50 9.21 -9.08
N HIS A 27 8.54 8.29 -9.08
CA HIS A 27 7.28 8.42 -8.35
C HIS A 27 7.18 7.46 -7.15
N VAL A 28 8.19 6.61 -6.93
CA VAL A 28 8.27 5.76 -5.74
C VAL A 28 8.62 6.63 -4.54
N LEU A 29 7.87 6.43 -3.45
CA LEU A 29 8.03 7.20 -2.22
C LEU A 29 8.25 6.27 -1.04
N GLU A 30 9.09 6.68 -0.10
CA GLU A 30 9.15 6.03 1.22
C GLU A 30 7.92 6.45 2.05
N PRO A 31 7.29 5.52 2.79
CA PRO A 31 6.21 5.88 3.69
C PRO A 31 6.75 6.62 4.92
N ASP A 32 6.07 7.68 5.35
CA ASP A 32 6.42 8.46 6.55
C ASP A 32 5.63 8.02 7.80
N GLY A 33 4.99 6.84 7.72
CA GLY A 33 4.09 6.31 8.74
C GLY A 33 2.68 6.90 8.74
N GLN A 34 2.36 7.81 7.80
CA GLN A 34 1.06 8.47 7.68
C GLN A 34 0.60 8.47 6.21
N PRO A 35 -0.72 8.51 5.94
CA PRO A 35 -1.22 8.49 4.56
C PRO A 35 -1.12 9.85 3.87
N ARG A 36 -0.26 10.77 4.33
CA ARG A 36 -0.19 12.17 3.84
C ARG A 36 0.05 12.27 2.34
N ALA A 37 0.92 11.43 1.78
CA ALA A 37 1.15 11.41 0.34
C ALA A 37 -0.11 10.94 -0.42
N LEU A 38 -0.87 10.00 0.14
CA LEU A 38 -2.15 9.57 -0.44
C LEU A 38 -3.23 10.66 -0.29
N GLU A 39 -3.32 11.32 0.86
CA GLU A 39 -4.22 12.45 1.09
C GLU A 39 -3.94 13.58 0.10
N ARG A 40 -2.67 13.90 -0.15
CA ARG A 40 -2.28 14.90 -1.14
C ARG A 40 -2.63 14.48 -2.57
N ALA A 41 -2.45 13.20 -2.90
CA ALA A 41 -2.71 12.68 -4.25
C ALA A 41 -4.22 12.54 -4.54
N CYS A 42 -4.99 12.09 -3.56
CA CYS A 42 -6.43 11.84 -3.71
C CYS A 42 -7.30 13.05 -3.35
N GLY A 43 -6.80 14.01 -2.57
CA GLY A 43 -7.61 15.11 -2.03
C GLY A 43 -8.81 14.59 -1.25
N ASP A 44 -9.98 15.16 -1.52
CA ASP A 44 -11.26 14.80 -0.88
C ASP A 44 -11.74 13.38 -1.24
N HIS A 45 -11.06 12.70 -2.17
CA HIS A 45 -11.46 11.39 -2.69
C HIS A 45 -10.80 10.20 -1.99
N LEU A 46 -10.01 10.41 -0.93
CA LEU A 46 -9.36 9.31 -0.21
C LEU A 46 -10.36 8.28 0.33
N SER A 47 -11.59 8.70 0.65
CA SER A 47 -12.68 7.81 1.10
C SER A 47 -13.11 6.74 0.06
N HIS A 48 -12.77 6.95 -1.21
CA HIS A 48 -13.01 5.99 -2.30
C HIS A 48 -11.92 4.93 -2.43
N VAL A 49 -10.78 5.10 -1.76
CA VAL A 49 -9.70 4.09 -1.74
C VAL A 49 -10.15 2.92 -0.88
N LYS A 50 -10.11 1.71 -1.46
CA LYS A 50 -10.50 0.46 -0.78
C LYS A 50 -9.32 -0.47 -0.57
N LEU A 51 -8.28 -0.32 -1.37
CA LEU A 51 -7.11 -1.18 -1.38
C LEU A 51 -5.86 -0.34 -1.63
N VAL A 52 -4.81 -0.58 -0.85
CA VAL A 52 -3.47 -0.03 -1.08
C VAL A 52 -2.48 -1.19 -1.15
N THR A 53 -1.67 -1.22 -2.21
CA THR A 53 -0.49 -2.09 -2.28
C THR A 53 0.75 -1.32 -1.88
N LEU A 54 1.52 -1.88 -0.95
CA LEU A 54 2.79 -1.32 -0.49
C LEU A 54 3.82 -2.43 -0.17
N ALA A 55 5.08 -2.02 -0.09
CA ALA A 55 6.19 -2.84 0.33
C ALA A 55 6.34 -2.77 1.87
N PRO A 56 6.03 -3.87 2.60
CA PRO A 56 5.99 -3.85 4.06
C PRO A 56 7.35 -3.69 4.76
N GLU A 57 8.46 -3.95 4.07
CA GLU A 57 9.81 -3.81 4.61
C GLU A 57 10.27 -2.36 4.74
N LEU A 58 9.58 -1.42 4.10
CA LEU A 58 10.01 -0.03 4.07
C LEU A 58 9.88 0.64 5.45
N PRO A 59 10.81 1.53 5.82
CA PRO A 59 10.68 2.33 7.04
C PRO A 59 9.33 3.04 7.11
N GLY A 60 8.66 2.98 8.26
CA GLY A 60 7.34 3.60 8.43
C GLY A 60 6.15 2.81 7.88
N ALA A 61 6.35 1.76 7.09
CA ALA A 61 5.27 0.97 6.51
C ALA A 61 4.32 0.39 7.57
N ALA A 62 4.84 -0.15 8.68
CA ALA A 62 4.01 -0.72 9.75
C ALA A 62 3.02 0.30 10.36
N MET A 63 3.45 1.54 10.58
CA MET A 63 2.57 2.60 11.07
C MET A 63 1.52 3.00 10.03
N LEU A 64 1.94 3.13 8.77
CA LEU A 64 1.03 3.42 7.67
C LEU A 64 -0.01 2.30 7.48
N ILE A 65 0.40 1.03 7.56
CA ILE A 65 -0.49 -0.13 7.47
C ILE A 65 -1.57 -0.04 8.56
N ALA A 66 -1.17 0.20 9.81
CA ALA A 66 -2.09 0.30 10.93
C ALA A 66 -3.09 1.46 10.74
N GLU A 67 -2.62 2.60 10.23
CA GLU A 67 -3.44 3.78 9.96
C GLU A 67 -4.43 3.56 8.79
N LEU A 68 -4.00 2.91 7.71
CA LEU A 68 -4.89 2.56 6.60
C LEU A 68 -5.96 1.57 7.05
N LYS A 69 -5.58 0.57 7.84
CA LYS A 69 -6.51 -0.39 8.45
C LYS A 69 -7.52 0.31 9.35
N SER A 70 -7.11 1.27 10.18
CA SER A 70 -8.03 2.03 11.05
C SER A 70 -9.09 2.80 10.27
N ARG A 71 -8.76 3.19 9.02
CA ARG A 71 -9.66 3.84 8.06
C ARG A 71 -10.48 2.87 7.21
N GLY A 72 -10.38 1.57 7.45
CA GLY A 72 -11.10 0.54 6.69
C GLY A 72 -10.55 0.28 5.28
N VAL A 73 -9.31 0.68 5.01
CA VAL A 73 -8.60 0.38 3.75
C VAL A 73 -7.89 -0.96 3.90
N VAL A 74 -8.09 -1.86 2.93
CA VAL A 74 -7.35 -3.12 2.88
C VAL A 74 -5.91 -2.83 2.45
N VAL A 75 -4.95 -3.44 3.12
CA VAL A 75 -3.54 -3.33 2.75
C VAL A 75 -3.04 -4.66 2.20
N SER A 76 -2.45 -4.58 1.01
CA SER A 76 -1.86 -5.70 0.28
C SER A 76 -0.35 -5.54 0.22
N ALA A 77 0.40 -6.60 0.52
CA ALA A 77 1.83 -6.62 0.27
C ALA A 77 2.10 -6.83 -1.23
N GLY A 78 3.00 -6.06 -1.80
CA GLY A 78 3.40 -6.21 -3.21
C GLY A 78 4.62 -5.36 -3.51
N HIS A 79 5.28 -5.64 -4.64
CA HIS A 79 6.49 -4.92 -5.05
C HIS A 79 7.52 -4.83 -3.92
N SER A 80 7.73 -5.96 -3.26
CA SER A 80 8.43 -6.04 -1.99
C SER A 80 9.59 -7.03 -2.07
N MET A 81 10.65 -6.69 -1.34
CA MET A 81 11.79 -7.55 -1.04
C MET A 81 11.75 -8.08 0.41
N ALA A 82 10.59 -7.98 1.08
CA ALA A 82 10.45 -8.33 2.48
C ALA A 82 10.88 -9.78 2.76
N THR A 83 11.59 -9.96 3.86
CA THR A 83 11.78 -11.29 4.45
C THR A 83 10.47 -11.79 5.06
N ILE A 84 10.44 -13.07 5.45
CA ILE A 84 9.29 -13.66 6.14
C ILE A 84 9.02 -12.89 7.44
N GLU A 85 10.07 -12.57 8.21
CA GLU A 85 9.95 -11.88 9.50
C GLU A 85 9.40 -10.45 9.34
N GLU A 86 9.76 -9.77 8.25
CA GLU A 86 9.22 -8.44 7.93
C GLU A 86 7.75 -8.53 7.52
N PHE A 87 7.40 -9.54 6.71
CA PHE A 87 6.01 -9.78 6.33
C PHE A 87 5.14 -10.16 7.55
N GLU A 88 5.62 -11.01 8.46
CA GLU A 88 4.91 -11.37 9.69
C GLU A 88 4.61 -10.14 10.55
N LYS A 89 5.58 -9.22 10.69
CA LYS A 89 5.35 -7.94 11.38
C LYS A 89 4.30 -7.09 10.68
N ALA A 90 4.30 -7.06 9.35
CA ALA A 90 3.31 -6.32 8.58
C ALA A 90 1.91 -6.95 8.66
N GLN A 91 1.81 -8.27 8.72
CA GLN A 91 0.57 -8.99 8.98
C GLN A 91 0.01 -8.61 10.36
N LEU A 92 0.86 -8.56 11.40
CA LEU A 92 0.47 -8.09 12.73
C LEU A 92 0.00 -6.62 12.70
N ALA A 93 0.63 -5.78 11.88
CA ALA A 93 0.22 -4.39 11.70
C ALA A 93 -1.12 -4.24 10.96
N GLY A 94 -1.46 -5.17 10.05
CA GLY A 94 -2.76 -5.17 9.37
C GLY A 94 -2.78 -5.61 7.90
N VAL A 95 -1.66 -6.06 7.33
CA VAL A 95 -1.67 -6.63 5.97
C VAL A 95 -2.55 -7.89 5.94
N THR A 96 -3.43 -7.97 4.94
CA THR A 96 -4.38 -9.10 4.77
C THR A 96 -4.44 -9.65 3.35
N MET A 97 -3.67 -9.09 2.42
CA MET A 97 -3.61 -9.52 1.03
C MET A 97 -2.18 -9.53 0.51
N CYS A 98 -1.97 -10.26 -0.58
CA CYS A 98 -0.78 -10.18 -1.43
C CYS A 98 -1.22 -9.81 -2.85
N THR A 99 -0.50 -8.88 -3.48
CA THR A 99 -0.77 -8.43 -4.85
C THR A 99 -0.06 -9.37 -5.81
N HIS A 100 -0.78 -9.82 -6.85
CA HIS A 100 -0.27 -10.63 -7.98
C HIS A 100 0.80 -11.67 -7.58
N LEU A 101 0.39 -12.69 -6.80
CA LEU A 101 1.28 -13.79 -6.41
C LEU A 101 1.78 -14.55 -7.66
N PHE A 102 3.03 -14.26 -8.04
CA PHE A 102 3.84 -14.85 -9.14
C PHE A 102 3.19 -14.87 -10.53
#